data_AF-A0EAW8-F1
#
_entry.id   AF-A0EAW8-F1
#
_cell.length_a   1.000
_cell.length_b   1.000
_cell.length_c   1.000
_cell.angle_alpha   90.00
_cell.angle_beta   90.00
_cell.angle_gamma   90.00
#
_symmetry.space_group_name_H-M   'P 1'
#
loop_
_entity.id
_entity.type
_entity.pdbx_description
1 polymer ?
#
loop_
_entity_poly.entity_id
_entity_poly.type
_entity_poly.pdbx_seq_one_letter_code
_entity_poly.pdbx_strand_id
1 'polypeptide(L)'
;MNQNQNFQSNLNLFPEIGTHGARGKQYGGNNITMRGTEIFEGLTTGRPSKNIIQAHFKVLRFYRKVCRLIPFLLRIHDMEVTCNSQQAMVNVANVIRKRAYLRDPDAVDRWVYRGYELLYQAEWHMLNRDHLFQYFSNQNRSDAGYSYLENQKLKGKSEFLKDFYIGNKTYEY
;
A
#
# COMPACT_ATOMS: atom_id res chain seq x y z
N MET A 1 35.61 45.55 -19.21
CA MET A 1 36.58 45.21 -18.14
C MET A 1 36.12 45.93 -16.88
N ASN A 2 35.80 45.35 -15.73
CA ASN A 2 35.81 44.00 -15.18
C ASN A 2 34.70 43.96 -14.10
N GLN A 3 33.81 42.97 -14.15
CA GLN A 3 33.60 41.95 -13.11
C GLN A 3 33.57 42.47 -11.66
N ASN A 4 32.36 42.76 -11.16
CA ASN A 4 32.06 42.75 -9.73
C ASN A 4 31.53 41.35 -9.37
N GLN A 5 32.39 40.48 -8.85
CA GLN A 5 31.98 39.33 -8.06
C GLN A 5 32.46 39.57 -6.63
N ASN A 6 31.53 39.79 -5.71
CA ASN A 6 31.77 39.64 -4.29
C ASN A 6 30.49 39.15 -3.60
N PHE A 7 30.47 37.83 -3.40
CA PHE A 7 30.03 37.11 -2.21
C PHE A 7 28.91 37.73 -1.35
N GLN A 8 27.69 37.22 -1.51
CA GLN A 8 26.79 36.98 -0.37
C GLN A 8 26.23 35.55 -0.43
N SER A 9 26.76 34.75 0.50
CA SER A 9 26.22 33.53 1.13
C SER A 9 25.05 32.79 0.48
N ASN A 10 25.36 31.60 -0.05
CA ASN A 10 24.47 30.47 -0.27
C ASN A 10 23.77 30.03 1.02
N LEU A 11 22.48 30.36 1.20
CA LEU A 11 21.59 29.66 2.15
C LEU A 11 20.15 29.46 1.64
N ASN A 12 19.93 29.49 0.32
CA ASN A 12 18.63 29.17 -0.28
C ASN A 12 18.73 27.84 -1.05
N LEU A 13 18.74 26.71 -0.34
CA LEU A 13 18.69 25.37 -0.94
C LEU A 13 17.34 24.68 -0.72
N PHE A 14 16.25 25.44 -0.70
CA PHE A 14 14.89 24.90 -0.83
C PHE A 14 14.11 25.81 -1.78
N PRO A 15 13.66 25.31 -2.95
CA PRO A 15 12.69 26.08 -3.72
C PRO A 15 11.40 26.15 -2.91
N GLU A 16 10.95 27.37 -2.64
CA GLU A 16 9.63 27.65 -2.09
C GLU A 16 8.58 26.91 -2.94
N ILE A 17 7.94 25.89 -2.38
CA ILE A 17 6.77 25.26 -2.99
C ILE A 17 5.58 26.17 -2.66
N GLY A 18 5.60 27.34 -3.30
CA GLY A 18 4.59 28.37 -3.24
C GLY A 18 3.40 28.02 -4.11
N THR A 19 2.23 28.17 -3.52
CA THR A 19 0.91 27.90 -4.09
C THR A 19 0.50 29.02 -5.04
N HIS A 20 1.18 29.17 -6.18
CA HIS A 20 0.78 30.12 -7.21
C HIS A 20 0.40 29.36 -8.47
N GLY A 21 -0.89 29.40 -8.78
CA GLY A 21 -1.43 28.92 -10.04
C GLY A 21 -0.74 29.65 -11.18
N ALA A 22 0.10 28.92 -11.91
CA ALA A 22 0.55 29.33 -13.22
C ALA A 22 -0.69 29.42 -14.12
N ARG A 23 -1.17 30.65 -14.33
CA ARG A 23 -1.99 31.03 -15.48
C ARG A 23 -1.16 30.73 -16.72
N GLY A 24 -1.37 29.58 -17.32
CA GLY A 24 -0.64 29.19 -18.52
C GLY A 24 -1.05 27.81 -19.01
N LYS A 25 -2.00 27.79 -19.94
CA LYS A 25 -2.50 26.63 -20.68
C LYS A 25 -3.21 25.58 -19.82
N GLN A 26 -4.54 25.62 -19.89
CA GLN A 26 -5.40 24.47 -19.62
C GLN A 26 -5.05 23.35 -20.59
N TYR A 27 -4.00 22.58 -20.28
CA TYR A 27 -3.93 21.23 -20.79
C TYR A 27 -4.99 20.46 -20.04
N GLY A 28 -6.04 20.04 -20.75
CA GLY A 28 -6.93 18.97 -20.32
C GLY A 28 -6.10 17.71 -20.15
N GLY A 29 -5.36 17.64 -19.04
CA GLY A 29 -4.58 16.49 -18.66
C GLY A 29 -5.57 15.44 -18.25
N ASN A 30 -5.75 14.42 -19.10
CA ASN A 30 -6.33 13.18 -18.65
C ASN A 30 -5.53 12.77 -17.40
N ASN A 31 -6.21 12.70 -16.26
CA ASN A 31 -5.62 12.25 -14.99
C ASN A 31 -5.17 10.78 -15.04
N ILE A 32 -5.28 10.15 -16.22
CA ILE A 32 -4.82 8.82 -16.64
C ILE A 32 -3.41 8.87 -17.26
N THR A 33 -2.99 9.97 -17.91
CA THR A 33 -1.77 10.00 -18.75
C THR A 33 -0.73 11.06 -18.39
N MET A 34 -0.95 11.92 -17.39
CA MET A 34 0.15 12.74 -16.89
C MET A 34 1.16 11.87 -16.13
N ARG A 35 2.37 11.77 -16.69
CA ARG A 35 3.55 11.36 -15.91
C ARG A 35 3.90 12.52 -14.99
N GLY A 36 3.50 12.40 -13.73
CA GLY A 36 3.91 13.30 -12.67
C GLY A 36 5.41 13.20 -12.42
N THR A 37 5.95 14.17 -11.70
CA THR A 37 7.38 14.37 -11.47
C THR A 37 8.02 13.22 -10.64
N GLU A 38 8.48 12.22 -11.39
CA GLU A 38 9.57 11.22 -11.33
C GLU A 38 10.27 10.77 -10.02
N ILE A 39 9.93 11.28 -8.84
CA ILE A 39 10.34 10.66 -7.54
C ILE A 39 9.17 10.63 -6.55
N PHE A 40 8.23 11.57 -6.65
CA PHE A 40 7.06 11.69 -5.76
C PHE A 40 5.71 11.40 -6.45
N GLU A 41 5.72 11.00 -7.72
CA GLU A 41 4.53 10.56 -8.47
C GLU A 41 3.89 9.27 -7.89
N GLY A 42 4.65 8.54 -7.06
CA GLY A 42 4.19 7.35 -6.37
C GLY A 42 3.21 7.62 -5.23
N LEU A 43 3.01 8.86 -4.78
CA LEU A 43 2.13 9.16 -3.65
C LEU A 43 0.84 9.79 -4.16
N THR A 44 -0.29 9.47 -3.50
CA THR A 44 -1.58 10.11 -3.80
C THR A 44 -1.35 11.60 -3.97
N THR A 45 -1.98 12.24 -4.97
CA THR A 45 -1.96 13.70 -5.19
C THR A 45 -1.63 14.41 -3.88
N GLY A 46 -0.51 15.14 -3.76
CA GLY A 46 -0.04 15.70 -2.48
C GLY A 46 -1.05 16.61 -1.75
N ARG A 47 -2.21 16.84 -2.37
CA ARG A 47 -3.40 17.42 -1.78
C ARG A 47 -4.17 16.39 -0.93
N PRO A 48 -4.43 16.68 0.35
CA PRO A 48 -5.30 15.85 1.18
C PRO A 48 -6.72 15.79 0.60
N SER A 49 -7.38 14.68 0.82
CA SER A 49 -8.77 14.44 0.42
C SER A 49 -9.69 15.30 1.26
N LYS A 50 -10.53 16.12 0.61
CA LYS A 50 -11.51 16.93 1.33
C LYS A 50 -12.73 16.13 1.81
N ASN A 51 -13.08 15.11 1.03
CA ASN A 51 -14.27 14.27 1.23
C ASN A 51 -13.89 12.79 1.11
N ILE A 52 -14.67 11.91 1.75
CA ILE A 52 -14.47 10.46 1.71
C ILE A 52 -14.51 9.88 0.28
N ILE A 53 -15.29 10.50 -0.62
CA ILE A 53 -15.37 10.10 -2.03
C ILE A 53 -14.02 10.26 -2.72
N GLN A 54 -13.31 11.38 -2.46
CA GLN A 54 -11.99 11.62 -3.03
C GLN A 54 -10.96 10.62 -2.51
N ALA A 55 -11.03 10.32 -1.20
CA ALA A 55 -10.18 9.32 -0.57
C ALA A 55 -10.43 7.92 -1.15
N HIS A 56 -11.69 7.56 -1.38
CA HIS A 56 -12.06 6.29 -2.02
C HIS A 56 -11.51 6.19 -3.46
N PHE A 57 -11.55 7.26 -4.25
CA PHE A 57 -10.93 7.26 -5.57
C PHE A 57 -9.41 7.05 -5.53
N LYS A 58 -8.72 7.59 -4.50
CA LYS A 58 -7.29 7.34 -4.28
C LYS A 58 -7.02 5.87 -3.94
N VAL A 59 -7.84 5.26 -3.08
CA VAL A 59 -7.77 3.81 -2.77
C VAL A 59 -7.93 2.98 -4.05
N LEU A 60 -8.91 3.29 -4.89
CA LEU A 60 -9.13 2.58 -6.15
C LEU A 60 -7.97 2.75 -7.14
N ARG A 61 -7.35 3.94 -7.19
CA ARG A 61 -6.17 4.20 -8.01
C ARG A 61 -4.98 3.38 -7.52
N PHE A 62 -4.77 3.34 -6.21
CA PHE A 62 -3.75 2.52 -5.56
C PHE A 62 -3.94 1.04 -5.89
N TYR A 63 -5.13 0.50 -5.66
CA TYR A 63 -5.45 -0.91 -5.95
C TYR A 63 -5.14 -1.29 -7.40
N ARG A 64 -5.57 -0.45 -8.37
CA ARG A 64 -5.28 -0.69 -9.79
C ARG A 64 -3.79 -0.71 -10.09
N LYS A 65 -2.99 0.18 -9.48
CA LYS A 65 -1.54 0.20 -9.66
C LYS A 65 -0.92 -1.08 -9.09
N VAL A 66 -1.30 -1.47 -7.86
CA VAL A 66 -0.82 -2.72 -7.24
C VAL A 66 -1.14 -3.93 -8.14
N CYS A 67 -2.37 -4.07 -8.63
CA CYS A 67 -2.74 -5.21 -9.48
C CYS A 67 -1.90 -5.31 -10.76
N ARG A 68 -1.51 -4.18 -11.37
CA ARG A 68 -0.62 -4.20 -12.55
C ARG A 68 0.80 -4.62 -12.20
N LEU A 69 1.25 -4.33 -10.98
CA LEU A 69 2.61 -4.62 -10.53
C LEU A 69 2.75 -5.99 -9.88
N ILE A 70 1.67 -6.61 -9.41
CA ILE A 70 1.72 -7.94 -8.77
C ILE A 70 2.50 -8.98 -9.59
N PRO A 71 2.27 -9.17 -10.91
CA PRO A 71 3.03 -10.16 -11.68
C PRO A 71 4.53 -9.88 -11.68
N PHE A 72 4.91 -8.60 -11.77
CA PHE A 72 6.29 -8.16 -11.72
C PHE A 72 6.91 -8.38 -10.33
N LEU A 73 6.20 -8.02 -9.26
CA LEU A 73 6.64 -8.23 -7.88
C LEU A 73 6.80 -9.70 -7.52
N LEU A 74 5.89 -10.58 -7.99
CA LEU A 74 6.01 -12.02 -7.76
C LEU A 74 7.28 -12.60 -8.39
N ARG A 75 7.66 -12.10 -9.57
CA ARG A 75 8.88 -12.52 -10.26
C ARG A 75 10.14 -12.01 -9.57
N ILE A 76 10.16 -10.74 -9.20
CA ILE A 76 11.32 -10.08 -8.57
C ILE A 76 11.64 -10.65 -7.19
N HIS A 77 10.62 -11.10 -6.46
CA HIS A 77 10.76 -11.64 -5.11
C HIS A 77 10.74 -13.18 -5.08
N ASP A 78 10.91 -13.86 -6.22
CA ASP A 78 10.91 -15.32 -6.35
C ASP A 78 9.70 -16.01 -5.67
N MET A 79 8.51 -15.41 -5.80
CA MET A 79 7.27 -15.87 -5.20
C MET A 79 6.32 -16.62 -6.14
N GLU A 80 6.67 -16.75 -7.42
CA GLU A 80 5.83 -17.38 -8.46
C GLU A 80 5.40 -18.80 -8.10
N VAL A 81 6.27 -19.58 -7.44
CA VAL A 81 5.98 -20.96 -7.01
C VAL A 81 4.98 -21.00 -5.85
N THR A 82 4.99 -19.97 -5.00
CA THR A 82 4.20 -19.94 -3.74
C THR A 82 2.86 -19.24 -3.87
N CYS A 83 2.72 -18.32 -4.82
CA CYS A 83 1.58 -17.43 -4.95
C CYS A 83 1.15 -17.28 -6.41
N ASN A 84 -0.11 -17.59 -6.71
CA ASN A 84 -0.72 -17.24 -8.00
C ASN A 84 -1.04 -15.74 -8.04
N SER A 85 -0.73 -15.07 -9.15
CA SER A 85 -0.99 -13.65 -9.38
C SER A 85 -2.46 -13.27 -9.23
N GLN A 86 -3.39 -14.09 -9.76
CA GLN A 86 -4.82 -13.85 -9.63
C GLN A 86 -5.28 -13.90 -8.17
N GLN A 87 -4.80 -14.90 -7.42
CA GLN A 87 -5.12 -15.05 -6.01
C GLN A 87 -4.52 -13.90 -5.19
N ALA A 88 -3.31 -13.46 -5.49
CA ALA A 88 -2.67 -12.32 -4.84
C ALA A 88 -3.48 -11.03 -5.03
N MET A 89 -4.03 -10.78 -6.23
CA MET A 89 -4.91 -9.63 -6.48
C MET A 89 -6.16 -9.66 -5.59
N VAL A 90 -6.80 -10.83 -5.45
CA VAL A 90 -7.97 -11.01 -4.58
C VAL A 90 -7.60 -10.81 -3.11
N ASN A 91 -6.46 -11.34 -2.68
CA ASN A 91 -5.97 -11.21 -1.30
C ASN A 91 -5.68 -9.74 -0.95
N VAL A 92 -5.02 -9.00 -1.85
CA VAL A 92 -4.81 -7.56 -1.70
C VAL A 92 -6.15 -6.84 -1.58
N ALA A 93 -7.14 -7.15 -2.43
CA ALA A 93 -8.47 -6.54 -2.32
C ALA A 93 -9.12 -6.81 -0.95
N ASN A 94 -8.93 -8.00 -0.38
CA ASN A 94 -9.42 -8.33 0.96
C ASN A 94 -8.73 -7.50 2.04
N VAL A 95 -7.41 -7.26 1.93
CA VAL A 95 -6.68 -6.36 2.84
C VAL A 95 -7.25 -4.94 2.80
N ILE A 96 -7.59 -4.43 1.61
CA ILE A 96 -8.24 -3.12 1.47
C ILE A 96 -9.62 -3.13 2.13
N ARG A 97 -10.43 -4.15 1.86
CA ARG A 97 -11.80 -4.28 2.40
C ARG A 97 -11.83 -4.39 3.93
N LYS A 98 -10.82 -5.02 4.55
CA LYS A 98 -10.69 -5.09 6.02
C LYS A 98 -10.66 -3.70 6.68
N ARG A 99 -10.26 -2.66 5.94
CA ARG A 99 -10.18 -1.27 6.43
C ARG A 99 -11.32 -0.39 5.91
N ALA A 100 -12.36 -0.98 5.31
CA ALA A 100 -13.52 -0.23 4.82
C ALA A 100 -14.34 0.46 5.93
N TYR A 101 -14.09 0.15 7.20
CA TYR A 101 -14.71 0.82 8.35
C TYR A 101 -14.20 2.26 8.56
N LEU A 102 -13.07 2.64 7.96
CA LEU A 102 -12.49 3.98 8.10
C LEU A 102 -13.42 5.03 7.46
N ARG A 103 -13.91 5.97 8.29
CA ARG A 103 -14.77 7.08 7.87
C ARG A 103 -14.04 8.41 7.71
N ASP A 104 -12.89 8.56 8.37
CA ASP A 104 -12.06 9.75 8.29
C ASP A 104 -11.28 9.77 6.95
N PRO A 105 -11.50 10.77 6.06
CA PRO A 105 -10.79 10.87 4.79
C PRO A 105 -9.27 10.99 4.96
N ASP A 106 -8.80 11.63 6.03
CA ASP A 106 -7.37 11.79 6.29
C ASP A 106 -6.73 10.48 6.72
N ALA A 107 -7.43 9.68 7.54
CA ALA A 107 -6.99 8.33 7.88
C ALA A 107 -6.89 7.43 6.65
N VAL A 108 -7.85 7.52 5.72
CA VAL A 108 -7.81 6.79 4.45
C VAL A 108 -6.61 7.25 3.60
N ASP A 109 -6.38 8.55 3.49
CA ASP A 109 -5.24 9.09 2.74
C ASP A 109 -3.89 8.64 3.31
N ARG A 110 -3.72 8.72 4.64
CA ARG A 110 -2.51 8.20 5.32
C ARG A 110 -2.31 6.71 5.06
N TRP A 111 -3.38 5.93 5.06
CA TRP A 111 -3.29 4.50 4.78
C TRP A 111 -2.88 4.22 3.33
N VAL A 112 -3.45 4.94 2.36
CA VAL A 112 -3.06 4.81 0.96
C VAL A 112 -1.61 5.26 0.75
N TYR A 113 -1.20 6.35 1.38
CA TYR A 113 0.18 6.83 1.38
C TYR A 113 1.15 5.75 1.85
N ARG A 114 0.86 5.11 3.00
CA ARG A 114 1.65 4.00 3.51
C ARG A 114 1.69 2.80 2.55
N GLY A 115 0.58 2.51 1.88
CA GLY A 115 0.52 1.47 0.86
C GLY A 115 1.45 1.75 -0.33
N TYR A 116 1.55 3.01 -0.75
CA TYR A 116 2.46 3.43 -1.80
C TYR A 116 3.93 3.38 -1.39
N GLU A 117 4.27 3.75 -0.16
CA GLU A 117 5.63 3.58 0.37
C GLU A 117 6.05 2.11 0.36
N LEU A 118 5.16 1.22 0.82
CA LEU A 118 5.42 -0.22 0.83
C LEU A 118 5.57 -0.78 -0.58
N LEU A 119 4.73 -0.32 -1.51
CA LEU A 119 4.83 -0.69 -2.91
C LEU A 119 6.16 -0.25 -3.53
N TYR A 120 6.60 0.97 -3.23
CA TYR A 120 7.91 1.48 -3.67
C TYR A 120 9.04 0.61 -3.10
N GLN A 121 9.03 0.32 -1.79
CA GLN A 121 10.03 -0.57 -1.18
C GLN A 121 10.04 -1.97 -1.82
N ALA A 122 8.87 -2.49 -2.18
CA ALA A 122 8.76 -3.77 -2.88
C ALA A 122 9.32 -3.72 -4.31
N GLU A 123 9.09 -2.63 -5.06
CA GLU A 123 9.66 -2.41 -6.40
C GLU A 123 11.19 -2.35 -6.36
N TRP A 124 11.77 -1.71 -5.35
CA TRP A 124 13.22 -1.54 -5.18
C TRP A 124 13.91 -2.67 -4.42
N HIS A 125 13.24 -3.80 -4.18
CA HIS A 125 13.75 -4.94 -3.39
C HIS A 125 14.24 -4.57 -1.98
N MET A 126 13.78 -3.45 -1.41
CA MET A 126 14.10 -3.05 -0.04
C MET A 126 13.21 -3.78 0.98
N LEU A 127 12.11 -4.38 0.51
CA LEU A 127 11.16 -5.12 1.33
C LEU A 127 11.48 -6.61 1.35
N ASN A 128 11.49 -7.21 2.55
CA ASN A 128 11.66 -8.65 2.69
C ASN A 128 10.49 -9.41 2.05
N ARG A 129 10.81 -10.53 1.39
CA ARG A 129 9.84 -11.44 0.76
C ARG A 129 8.72 -11.86 1.72
N ASP A 130 9.06 -12.22 2.95
CA ASP A 130 8.08 -12.68 3.95
C ASP A 130 7.07 -11.60 4.33
N HIS A 131 7.52 -10.35 4.36
CA HIS A 131 6.64 -9.21 4.63
C HIS A 131 5.67 -8.98 3.47
N LEU A 132 6.17 -9.08 2.23
CA LEU A 132 5.33 -8.98 1.03
C LEU A 132 4.33 -10.15 0.93
N PHE A 133 4.77 -11.35 1.32
CA PHE A 133 3.96 -12.56 1.34
C PHE A 133 2.75 -12.45 2.28
N GLN A 134 2.82 -11.68 3.36
CA GLN A 134 1.68 -11.42 4.27
C GLN A 134 0.48 -10.78 3.54
N TYR A 135 0.73 -10.01 2.48
CA TYR A 135 -0.31 -9.33 1.70
C TYR A 135 -0.79 -10.17 0.51
N PHE A 136 0.09 -10.99 -0.07
CA PHE A 136 -0.21 -11.80 -1.25
C PHE A 136 -0.74 -13.19 -0.93
N SER A 137 -0.39 -13.74 0.23
CA SER A 137 -0.90 -15.03 0.69
C SER A 137 -2.30 -14.89 1.28
N ASN A 138 -3.06 -15.98 1.25
CA ASN A 138 -4.38 -16.02 1.88
C ASN A 138 -4.19 -15.86 3.41
N GLN A 139 -4.71 -14.79 4.00
CA GLN A 139 -4.65 -14.58 5.45
C GLN A 139 -5.49 -15.61 6.22
N ASN A 140 -6.40 -16.31 5.53
CA ASN A 140 -7.17 -17.43 6.06
C ASN A 140 -6.46 -18.77 5.76
N ARG A 141 -5.16 -18.86 6.02
CA ARG A 141 -4.46 -20.16 6.11
C ARG A 141 -4.85 -20.84 7.42
N SER A 142 -6.14 -21.15 7.58
CA SER A 142 -6.62 -22.00 8.67
C SER A 142 -6.25 -23.47 8.45
N ASP A 143 -5.67 -23.83 7.30
CA ASP A 143 -5.42 -25.24 6.94
C ASP A 143 -4.06 -25.50 6.27
N ALA A 144 -3.25 -24.46 5.99
CA ALA A 144 -2.00 -24.64 5.26
C ALA A 144 -0.80 -25.08 6.14
N GLY A 145 -1.07 -25.59 7.34
CA GLY A 145 -0.02 -25.94 8.30
C GLY A 145 -0.48 -26.54 9.63
N TYR A 146 -1.79 -26.64 9.90
CA TYR A 146 -2.25 -27.42 11.06
C TYR A 146 -2.01 -28.89 10.78
N SER A 147 -1.39 -29.58 11.74
CA SER A 147 -1.23 -31.02 11.68
C SER A 147 -2.64 -31.61 11.54
N TYR A 148 -2.86 -32.45 10.51
CA TYR A 148 -4.10 -33.21 10.35
C TYR A 148 -4.58 -33.85 11.67
N LEU A 149 -3.64 -34.23 12.53
CA LEU A 149 -3.87 -34.79 13.85
C LEU A 149 -4.51 -33.79 14.83
N GLU A 150 -4.18 -32.51 14.73
CA GLU A 150 -4.76 -31.45 15.55
C GLU A 150 -6.21 -31.18 15.13
N ASN A 151 -6.47 -31.16 13.82
CA ASN A 151 -7.83 -31.10 13.27
C ASN A 151 -8.68 -32.31 13.70
N GLN A 152 -8.11 -33.53 13.73
CA GLN A 152 -8.80 -34.69 14.30
C GLN A 152 -9.06 -34.57 15.80
N LYS A 153 -8.06 -34.13 16.59
CA LYS A 153 -8.17 -33.92 18.05
C LYS A 153 -9.25 -32.90 18.41
N LEU A 154 -9.49 -31.93 17.53
CA LEU A 154 -10.43 -30.83 17.71
C LEU A 154 -11.79 -31.07 17.05
N LYS A 155 -11.96 -32.18 16.32
CA LYS A 155 -13.21 -32.53 15.64
C LYS A 155 -14.35 -32.72 16.64
N GLY A 156 -15.46 -32.02 16.43
CA GLY A 156 -16.65 -32.08 17.29
C GLY A 156 -16.59 -31.25 18.58
N LYS A 157 -15.51 -30.49 18.81
CA LYS A 157 -15.39 -29.60 19.97
C LYS A 157 -15.94 -28.19 19.66
N SER A 158 -16.48 -27.52 20.67
CA SER A 158 -16.91 -26.11 20.60
C SER A 158 -15.74 -25.18 20.25
N GLU A 159 -16.01 -24.06 19.57
CA GLU A 159 -15.02 -23.02 19.22
C GLU A 159 -14.19 -22.62 20.44
N PHE A 160 -14.87 -22.34 21.56
CA PHE A 160 -14.24 -22.02 22.84
C PHE A 160 -13.28 -23.12 23.33
N LEU A 161 -13.66 -24.40 23.20
CA LEU A 161 -12.81 -25.50 23.64
C LEU A 161 -11.60 -25.67 22.73
N LYS A 162 -11.76 -25.42 21.42
CA LYS A 162 -10.62 -25.42 20.49
C LYS A 162 -9.62 -24.34 20.89
N ASP A 163 -10.09 -23.12 21.11
CA ASP A 163 -9.25 -21.99 21.53
C ASP A 163 -8.58 -22.25 22.89
N PHE A 164 -9.31 -22.85 23.84
CA PHE A 164 -8.78 -23.26 25.12
C PHE A 164 -7.65 -24.29 25.00
N TYR A 165 -7.80 -25.31 24.16
CA TYR A 165 -6.76 -26.33 23.94
C TYR A 165 -5.53 -25.80 23.19
N ILE A 166 -5.73 -24.83 22.31
CA ILE A 166 -4.65 -24.14 21.59
C ILE A 166 -3.91 -23.16 22.52
N GLY A 167 -4.58 -22.69 23.58
CA GLY A 167 -4.03 -21.71 24.52
C GLY A 167 -4.17 -20.26 24.03
N ASN A 168 -5.02 -20.03 23.02
CA ASN A 168 -5.35 -18.67 22.57
C ASN A 168 -6.23 -18.01 23.62
N LYS A 169 -5.66 -17.05 24.35
CA LYS A 169 -6.35 -16.23 25.32
C LYS A 169 -7.19 -15.18 24.58
N THR A 170 -8.51 -15.34 24.58
CA THR A 170 -9.46 -14.42 23.92
C THR A 170 -9.74 -13.13 24.72
N TYR A 171 -8.86 -12.74 25.64
CA TYR A 171 -9.02 -11.50 26.43
C TYR A 171 -8.09 -10.40 25.93
N GLU A 172 -8.44 -9.79 24.81
CA GLU A 172 -8.05 -8.41 24.53
C GLU A 172 -9.35 -7.64 24.26
N TYR A 173 -9.74 -6.82 25.24
CA TYR A 173 -10.80 -5.81 25.12
C TYR A 173 -10.23 -4.54 24.48
#